data_AF-A0AAN8YQC4-F1
#
_entry.id   AF-A0AAN8YQC4-F1
#
_cell.length_a   1.000
_cell.length_b   1.000
_cell.length_c   1.000
_cell.angle_alpha   90.00
_cell.angle_beta   90.00
_cell.angle_gamma   90.00
#
_symmetry.space_group_name_H-M   'P 1'
#
loop_
_entity.id
_entity.type
_entity.pdbx_description
1 polymer ?
#
loop_
_entity_poly.entity_id
_entity_poly.type
_entity_poly.pdbx_seq_one_letter_code
_entity_poly.pdbx_strand_id
1 'polypeptide(L)'
;MAPSKQWMQLVDDRLNEAYFIGVEIFLNYAFQRTGEMYEIRCSCVKCCNTTLGTRETVRTHFKVYGIIKIYTFWYHHKEVLGELESQCEDGDDNEVENCENEDEIREILRDFYPNHYGHTLDVDCDDSLEEEPNVEAKKLYSLLGDFEKPVYEGSKISKLSTLIKLLHIKSMGRWSNESFTMLLKMLKEELLPDEADLPNTYYEAKKVIRNLGLSYERIDACRNDCMLYWKEDNLLDSCNVCGESRWKVDKRNGEAKNKKGKKAASKILRYFPLKPRLQRLFMSSKTSSLTTWHHDERVDDGIMKHAADSMAWKSFDELHPSFAAEPRNVRLGLASDGFQPFRNAKTSYSIWPVVFIPYNLPPWLCMKQENFIMSMLIPGPVVHVMQLTHIFNL
;
A
#
# COMPACT_ATOMS: atom_id res chain seq x y z
N MET A 1 9.36 -38.01 -0.55
CA MET A 1 8.74 -36.87 -1.23
C MET A 1 7.89 -36.15 -0.22
N ALA A 2 7.96 -34.83 -0.19
CA ALA A 2 7.03 -34.04 0.61
C ALA A 2 5.65 -34.10 -0.07
N PRO A 3 4.57 -34.37 0.67
CA PRO A 3 3.24 -34.37 0.08
C PRO A 3 2.78 -32.95 -0.25
N SER A 4 1.82 -32.83 -1.17
CA SER A 4 1.19 -31.56 -1.53
C SER A 4 0.70 -30.81 -0.29
N LYS A 5 0.95 -29.49 -0.28
CA LYS A 5 0.59 -28.58 0.82
C LYS A 5 -0.63 -27.71 0.49
N GLN A 6 -1.23 -27.89 -0.70
CA GLN A 6 -2.39 -27.10 -1.15
C GLN A 6 -3.57 -27.16 -0.18
N TRP A 7 -3.79 -28.31 0.48
CA TRP A 7 -4.83 -28.49 1.49
C TRP A 7 -4.72 -27.52 2.68
N MET A 8 -3.52 -26.99 2.97
CA MET A 8 -3.32 -26.00 4.04
C MET A 8 -4.01 -24.66 3.75
N GLN A 9 -4.31 -24.37 2.47
CA GLN A 9 -5.09 -23.20 2.08
C GLN A 9 -6.56 -23.30 2.51
N LEU A 10 -7.06 -24.52 2.70
CA LEU A 10 -8.44 -24.82 3.11
C LEU A 10 -8.63 -24.75 4.64
N VAL A 11 -7.67 -24.21 5.40
CA VAL A 11 -7.73 -24.15 6.88
C VAL A 11 -8.89 -23.30 7.41
N ASP A 12 -9.44 -22.41 6.58
CA ASP A 12 -10.63 -21.61 6.91
C ASP A 12 -11.93 -22.41 6.72
N ASP A 13 -11.90 -23.51 5.96
CA ASP A 13 -12.99 -24.49 5.77
C ASP A 13 -12.56 -25.89 6.27
N ARG A 14 -12.44 -26.04 7.59
CA ARG A 14 -11.97 -27.28 8.24
C ARG A 14 -12.95 -28.45 8.18
N LEU A 15 -14.13 -28.25 7.59
CA LEU A 15 -15.10 -29.31 7.33
C LEU A 15 -14.93 -29.92 5.93
N ASN A 16 -14.11 -29.29 5.08
CA ASN A 16 -13.81 -29.78 3.75
C ASN A 16 -13.09 -31.12 3.78
N GLU A 17 -13.54 -32.07 2.95
CA GLU A 17 -12.96 -33.40 2.85
C GLU A 17 -11.49 -33.36 2.39
N ALA A 18 -11.14 -32.47 1.47
CA ALA A 18 -9.76 -32.28 0.99
C ALA A 18 -8.83 -31.77 2.11
N TYR A 19 -9.34 -30.96 3.04
CA TYR A 19 -8.58 -30.55 4.23
C TYR A 19 -8.30 -31.75 5.14
N PHE A 20 -9.29 -32.62 5.40
CA PHE A 20 -9.09 -33.82 6.22
C PHE A 20 -8.11 -34.81 5.58
N ILE A 21 -8.20 -35.03 4.28
CA ILE A 21 -7.28 -35.89 3.53
C ILE A 21 -5.85 -35.34 3.67
N GLY A 22 -5.67 -34.04 3.45
CA GLY A 22 -4.40 -33.36 3.62
C GLY A 22 -3.80 -33.49 5.03
N VAL A 23 -4.64 -33.36 6.06
CA VAL A 23 -4.24 -33.59 7.46
C VAL A 23 -3.72 -35.01 7.66
N GLU A 24 -4.39 -36.03 7.14
CA GLU A 24 -3.91 -37.42 7.27
C GLU A 24 -2.59 -37.65 6.55
N ILE A 25 -2.44 -37.08 5.36
CA ILE A 25 -1.21 -37.17 4.57
C ILE A 25 -0.05 -36.53 5.32
N PHE A 26 -0.23 -35.35 5.91
CA PHE A 26 0.78 -34.70 6.75
C PHE A 26 1.13 -35.55 7.97
N LEU A 27 0.12 -36.10 8.68
CA LEU A 27 0.39 -36.92 9.86
C LEU A 27 1.17 -38.18 9.49
N ASN A 28 0.84 -38.82 8.37
CA ASN A 28 1.62 -39.95 7.85
C ASN A 28 3.06 -39.55 7.56
N TYR A 29 3.27 -38.45 6.85
CA TYR A 29 4.61 -37.93 6.54
C TYR A 29 5.42 -37.64 7.81
N ALA A 30 4.83 -36.89 8.75
CA ALA A 30 5.49 -36.45 9.97
C ALA A 30 5.91 -37.65 10.85
N PHE A 31 4.99 -38.56 11.12
CA PHE A 31 5.25 -39.73 11.97
C PHE A 31 6.19 -40.75 11.31
N GLN A 32 6.16 -40.90 9.98
CA GLN A 32 7.07 -41.79 9.26
C GLN A 32 8.53 -41.30 9.35
N ARG A 33 8.76 -40.00 9.48
CA ARG A 33 10.10 -39.40 9.52
C ARG A 33 10.66 -39.14 10.91
N THR A 34 9.81 -39.03 11.93
CA THR A 34 10.27 -38.78 13.29
C THR A 34 10.90 -39.98 13.99
N GLY A 35 10.77 -41.21 13.47
CA GLY A 35 11.33 -42.43 14.05
C GLY A 35 10.51 -42.96 15.25
N GLU A 36 11.13 -43.73 16.16
CA GLU A 36 10.51 -44.41 17.34
C GLU A 36 9.80 -43.49 18.37
N MET A 37 9.66 -42.20 18.09
CA MET A 37 8.92 -41.27 18.96
C MET A 37 7.43 -41.26 18.59
N TYR A 38 6.59 -41.67 19.53
CA TYR A 38 5.12 -41.68 19.42
C TYR A 38 4.49 -40.27 19.46
N GLU A 39 5.30 -39.22 19.44
CA GLU A 39 4.85 -37.82 19.51
C GLU A 39 5.60 -36.93 18.51
N ILE A 40 4.89 -35.96 17.94
CA ILE A 40 5.43 -34.93 17.05
C ILE A 40 5.12 -33.54 17.58
N ARG A 41 5.82 -32.52 17.08
CA ARG A 41 5.50 -31.12 17.39
C ARG A 41 4.16 -30.75 16.73
N CYS A 42 3.24 -30.20 17.52
CA CYS A 42 1.93 -29.81 17.01
C CYS A 42 1.99 -28.47 16.28
N SER A 43 1.87 -28.49 14.95
CA SER A 43 1.85 -27.30 14.09
C SER A 43 0.49 -26.60 14.02
N CYS A 44 -0.40 -26.80 15.00
CA CYS A 44 -1.69 -26.11 15.02
C CYS A 44 -1.55 -24.65 15.46
N VAL A 45 -2.51 -23.79 15.12
CA VAL A 45 -2.49 -22.36 15.45
C VAL A 45 -2.39 -22.10 16.97
N LYS A 46 -2.89 -23.03 17.80
CA LYS A 46 -2.80 -22.92 19.26
C LYS A 46 -1.43 -23.31 19.81
N CYS A 47 -0.83 -24.35 19.24
CA CYS A 47 0.39 -24.98 19.76
C CYS A 47 1.68 -24.42 19.15
N CYS A 48 1.62 -23.87 17.94
CA CYS A 48 2.73 -23.19 17.29
C CYS A 48 4.06 -23.98 17.24
N ASN A 49 4.01 -25.30 17.00
CA ASN A 49 5.18 -26.21 17.04
C ASN A 49 5.91 -26.27 18.41
N THR A 50 5.34 -25.71 19.48
CA THR A 50 5.99 -25.67 20.80
C THR A 50 5.70 -26.90 21.66
N THR A 51 4.53 -27.52 21.48
CA THR A 51 4.09 -28.70 22.26
C THR A 51 4.23 -30.00 21.47
N LEU A 52 4.67 -31.07 22.13
CA LEU A 52 4.60 -32.43 21.60
C LEU A 52 3.18 -32.99 21.77
N GLY A 53 2.78 -33.89 20.87
CA GLY A 53 1.51 -34.61 20.98
C GLY A 53 1.47 -35.85 20.12
N THR A 54 0.63 -36.79 20.54
CA THR A 54 0.33 -38.02 19.80
C THR A 54 -0.41 -37.74 18.50
N ARG A 55 -0.50 -38.75 17.62
CA ARG A 55 -1.21 -38.63 16.33
C ARG A 55 -2.65 -38.17 16.53
N GLU A 56 -3.37 -38.75 17.48
CA GLU A 56 -4.77 -38.42 17.78
C GLU A 56 -4.92 -37.00 18.31
N THR A 57 -3.97 -36.56 19.15
CA THR A 57 -3.96 -35.22 19.73
C THR A 57 -3.73 -34.16 18.66
N VAL A 58 -2.70 -34.33 17.83
CA VAL A 58 -2.38 -33.38 16.75
C VAL A 58 -3.49 -33.35 15.70
N ARG A 59 -4.03 -34.53 15.33
CA ARG A 59 -5.19 -34.64 14.44
C ARG A 59 -6.35 -33.81 14.96
N THR A 60 -6.74 -34.00 16.22
CA THR A 60 -7.84 -33.26 16.85
C THR A 60 -7.57 -31.76 16.87
N HIS A 61 -6.34 -31.35 17.15
CA HIS A 61 -5.95 -29.94 17.12
C HIS A 61 -6.04 -29.33 15.71
N PHE A 62 -5.73 -30.07 14.64
CA PHE A 62 -5.94 -29.55 13.28
C PHE A 62 -7.41 -29.43 12.89
N LYS A 63 -8.28 -30.29 13.45
CA LYS A 63 -9.74 -30.15 13.26
C LYS A 63 -10.28 -28.91 13.98
N VAL A 64 -9.87 -28.72 15.24
CA VAL A 64 -10.42 -27.66 16.12
C VAL A 64 -9.77 -26.30 15.85
N TYR A 65 -8.44 -26.25 15.81
CA TYR A 65 -7.66 -25.01 15.77
C TYR A 65 -7.04 -24.70 14.42
N GLY A 66 -7.01 -25.66 13.49
CA GLY A 66 -6.35 -25.51 12.19
C GLY A 66 -4.83 -25.62 12.27
N ILE A 67 -4.20 -25.99 11.15
CA ILE A 67 -2.74 -25.93 10.97
C ILE A 67 -2.29 -24.47 10.76
N ILE A 68 -1.05 -24.14 11.12
CA ILE A 68 -0.46 -22.83 10.82
C ILE A 68 -0.24 -22.71 9.30
N LYS A 69 -1.02 -21.85 8.64
CA LYS A 69 -1.00 -21.64 7.18
C LYS A 69 0.39 -21.26 6.64
N ILE A 70 1.17 -20.48 7.39
CA ILE A 70 2.52 -20.03 7.00
C ILE A 70 3.62 -21.09 7.21
N TYR A 71 3.30 -22.24 7.81
CA TYR A 71 4.28 -23.30 8.05
C TYR A 71 4.39 -24.22 6.82
N THR A 72 4.77 -23.62 5.69
CA THR A 72 4.87 -24.28 4.37
C THR A 72 6.15 -25.08 4.16
N PHE A 73 7.13 -24.93 5.07
CA PHE A 73 8.31 -25.77 5.15
C PHE A 73 8.31 -26.49 6.49
N TRP A 74 8.06 -27.80 6.48
CA TRP A 74 7.89 -28.66 7.65
C TRP A 74 9.24 -29.05 8.27
N TYR A 75 10.07 -28.04 8.58
CA TYR A 75 11.39 -28.17 9.19
C TYR A 75 11.39 -29.08 10.44
N HIS A 76 10.43 -28.88 11.35
CA HIS A 76 10.31 -29.71 12.56
C HIS A 76 9.87 -31.16 12.29
N HIS A 77 9.40 -31.46 11.08
CA HIS A 77 9.00 -32.79 10.63
C HIS A 77 9.98 -33.34 9.57
N LYS A 78 11.20 -32.80 9.55
CA LYS A 78 12.33 -33.26 8.71
C LYS A 78 12.05 -33.20 7.20
N GLU A 79 11.38 -32.13 6.76
CA GLU A 79 11.39 -31.74 5.35
C GLU A 79 12.79 -31.26 4.94
N VAL A 80 13.29 -31.74 3.80
CA VAL A 80 14.62 -31.42 3.29
C VAL A 80 14.49 -30.46 2.11
N LEU A 81 15.35 -29.43 2.06
CA LEU A 81 15.42 -28.48 0.96
C LEU A 81 15.70 -29.20 -0.37
N GLY A 82 14.85 -29.00 -1.37
CA GLY A 82 14.96 -29.63 -2.70
C GLY A 82 14.23 -30.97 -2.84
N GLU A 83 13.44 -31.39 -1.84
CA GLU A 83 12.59 -32.59 -1.97
C GLU A 83 11.39 -32.31 -2.89
N LEU A 84 11.31 -33.03 -4.02
CA LEU A 84 10.19 -32.91 -4.98
C LEU A 84 8.84 -33.17 -4.27
N GLU A 85 7.88 -32.25 -4.48
CA GLU A 85 6.51 -32.41 -4.01
C GLU A 85 5.78 -33.45 -4.85
N SER A 86 5.06 -34.38 -4.22
CA SER A 86 4.26 -35.36 -4.97
C SER A 86 3.01 -34.68 -5.54
N GLN A 87 2.93 -34.58 -6.87
CA GLN A 87 1.72 -34.17 -7.57
C GLN A 87 0.68 -35.30 -7.49
N CYS A 88 -0.52 -34.99 -7.02
CA CYS A 88 -1.68 -35.85 -7.22
C CYS A 88 -2.19 -35.61 -8.66
N GLU A 89 -2.20 -36.68 -9.45
CA GLU A 89 -2.78 -36.72 -10.79
C GLU A 89 -4.29 -36.51 -10.69
N ASP A 90 -4.76 -35.34 -11.10
CA ASP A 90 -5.97 -35.18 -11.91
C ASP A 90 -5.86 -33.81 -12.61
N GLY A 91 -5.88 -33.85 -13.94
CA GLY A 91 -5.67 -32.69 -14.78
C GLY A 91 -6.89 -31.78 -14.83
N ASP A 92 -6.68 -30.48 -14.66
CA ASP A 92 -6.86 -29.46 -15.71
C ASP A 92 -6.29 -28.13 -15.22
N ASP A 93 -5.85 -27.30 -16.16
CA ASP A 93 -4.96 -26.13 -16.03
C ASP A 93 -5.16 -25.25 -14.77
N ASN A 94 -4.12 -25.15 -13.95
CA ASN A 94 -3.93 -24.01 -13.05
C ASN A 94 -2.63 -23.31 -13.42
N GLU A 95 -2.79 -22.11 -13.97
CA GLU A 95 -1.73 -21.13 -14.12
C GLU A 95 -0.91 -21.08 -12.83
N VAL A 96 0.39 -21.31 -12.98
CA VAL A 96 1.34 -21.10 -11.91
C VAL A 96 1.30 -19.59 -11.61
N GLU A 97 0.59 -19.20 -10.55
CA GLU A 97 0.78 -17.90 -9.91
C GLU A 97 2.25 -17.84 -9.49
N ASN A 98 3.08 -17.26 -10.35
CA ASN A 98 4.37 -16.73 -9.96
C ASN A 98 4.13 -15.81 -8.78
N CYS A 99 4.88 -15.98 -7.69
CA CYS A 99 4.84 -15.05 -6.59
C CYS A 99 5.36 -13.67 -7.06
N GLU A 100 4.42 -12.81 -7.46
CA GLU A 100 4.55 -11.45 -7.98
C GLU A 100 5.09 -10.45 -6.91
N ASN A 101 6.28 -10.69 -6.35
CA ASN A 101 6.95 -9.69 -5.49
C ASN A 101 7.60 -8.56 -6.30
N GLU A 102 7.82 -8.74 -7.61
CA GLU A 102 8.24 -7.63 -8.48
C GLU A 102 7.10 -6.66 -8.78
N ASP A 103 5.86 -7.14 -8.85
CA ASP A 103 4.74 -6.34 -9.28
C ASP A 103 4.29 -5.35 -8.21
N GLU A 104 4.24 -5.70 -6.92
CA GLU A 104 3.87 -4.73 -5.87
C GLU A 104 4.81 -3.50 -5.82
N ILE A 105 6.10 -3.70 -6.04
CA ILE A 105 7.08 -2.59 -6.04
C ILE A 105 6.99 -1.78 -7.33
N ARG A 106 6.69 -2.44 -8.47
CA ARG A 106 6.40 -1.76 -9.74
C ARG A 106 5.10 -0.96 -9.64
N GLU A 107 4.08 -1.47 -8.98
CA GLU A 107 2.80 -0.78 -8.71
C GLU A 107 3.02 0.44 -7.80
N ILE A 108 3.77 0.31 -6.70
CA ILE A 108 4.13 1.46 -5.84
C ILE A 108 4.89 2.53 -6.66
N LEU A 109 5.82 2.11 -7.52
CA LEU A 109 6.55 3.03 -8.39
C LEU A 109 5.62 3.69 -9.43
N ARG A 110 4.65 2.96 -10.00
CA ARG A 110 3.66 3.48 -10.95
C ARG A 110 2.65 4.44 -10.29
N ASP A 111 2.13 4.12 -9.11
CA ASP A 111 1.24 4.98 -8.32
C ASP A 111 1.85 6.37 -8.08
N PHE A 112 3.19 6.42 -7.94
CA PHE A 112 3.91 7.67 -7.73
C PHE A 112 4.47 8.29 -9.02
N TYR A 113 4.74 7.45 -10.03
CA TYR A 113 5.32 7.77 -11.33
C TYR A 113 4.64 6.95 -12.44
N PRO A 114 3.47 7.37 -12.92
CA PRO A 114 2.66 6.61 -13.88
C PRO A 114 3.36 6.30 -15.21
N ASN A 115 4.46 7.00 -15.51
CA ASN A 115 5.16 6.94 -16.80
C ASN A 115 6.29 5.90 -16.88
N HIS A 116 6.60 5.16 -15.81
CA HIS A 116 7.86 4.42 -15.76
C HIS A 116 7.77 2.91 -16.09
N TYR A 117 6.58 2.29 -16.06
CA TYR A 117 6.45 0.83 -16.27
C TYR A 117 5.22 0.37 -17.08
N GLY A 118 4.53 1.27 -17.79
CA GLY A 118 3.42 0.91 -18.67
C GLY A 118 3.90 0.52 -20.07
N HIS A 119 3.38 -0.60 -20.59
CA HIS A 119 3.53 -1.07 -21.96
C HIS A 119 3.63 0.08 -22.98
N THR A 120 4.55 -0.08 -23.94
CA THR A 120 4.53 0.58 -25.25
C THR A 120 3.16 0.41 -25.90
N LEU A 121 2.24 1.33 -25.62
CA LEU A 121 1.25 1.72 -26.61
C LEU A 121 2.02 2.68 -27.53
N ASP A 122 2.40 2.16 -28.70
CA ASP A 122 2.91 2.96 -29.81
C ASP A 122 1.82 3.93 -30.23
N VAL A 123 1.85 5.12 -29.63
CA VAL A 123 1.18 6.29 -30.17
C VAL A 123 2.31 7.16 -30.68
N ASP A 124 2.49 7.13 -32.00
CA ASP A 124 3.35 8.04 -32.74
C ASP A 124 2.90 9.48 -32.43
N CYS A 125 3.59 10.13 -31.50
CA CYS A 125 3.39 11.55 -31.25
C CYS A 125 4.37 12.32 -32.13
N ASP A 126 3.79 13.01 -33.11
CA ASP A 126 4.44 13.92 -34.05
C ASP A 126 5.29 15.00 -33.35
N ASP A 127 6.30 15.45 -34.08
CA ASP A 127 7.39 16.37 -33.73
C ASP A 127 6.82 17.74 -33.32
N SER A 128 6.40 17.86 -32.05
CA SER A 128 5.87 19.09 -31.47
C SER A 128 6.98 19.78 -30.67
N LEU A 129 7.15 21.08 -30.95
CA LEU A 129 8.12 21.98 -30.33
C LEU A 129 8.22 21.73 -28.81
N GLU A 130 9.33 21.14 -28.37
CA GLU A 130 9.59 20.90 -26.95
C GLU A 130 9.62 22.24 -26.20
N GLU A 131 8.53 22.58 -25.52
CA GLU A 131 8.52 23.72 -24.61
C GLU A 131 9.48 23.43 -23.44
N GLU A 132 10.33 24.40 -23.10
CA GLU A 132 11.22 24.24 -21.96
C GLU A 132 10.41 24.01 -20.67
N PRO A 133 10.75 22.98 -19.86
CA PRO A 133 10.02 22.74 -18.64
C PRO A 133 10.11 23.93 -17.67
N ASN A 134 9.03 24.19 -16.94
CA ASN A 134 9.04 25.20 -15.89
C ASN A 134 10.02 24.85 -14.75
N VAL A 135 10.29 25.79 -13.85
CA VAL A 135 11.31 25.65 -12.79
C VAL A 135 11.03 24.44 -11.89
N GLU A 136 9.77 24.22 -11.53
CA GLU A 136 9.34 23.08 -10.72
C GLU A 136 9.54 21.74 -11.45
N ALA A 137 9.21 21.69 -12.74
CA ALA A 137 9.39 20.51 -13.59
C ALA A 137 10.88 20.20 -13.79
N LYS A 138 11.71 21.21 -14.11
CA LYS A 138 13.18 21.08 -14.21
C LYS A 138 13.78 20.48 -12.94
N LYS A 139 13.34 20.95 -11.77
CA LYS A 139 13.79 20.43 -10.48
C LYS A 139 13.39 18.97 -10.27
N LEU A 140 12.17 18.60 -10.63
CA LEU A 140 11.71 17.22 -10.50
C LEU A 140 12.43 16.29 -11.48
N TYR A 141 12.59 16.68 -12.75
CA TYR A 141 13.33 15.89 -13.75
C TYR A 141 14.79 15.68 -13.35
N SER A 142 15.46 16.71 -12.84
CA SER A 142 16.83 16.58 -12.32
C SER A 142 16.89 15.57 -11.17
N LEU A 143 15.93 15.62 -10.22
CA LEU A 143 15.86 14.65 -9.13
C LEU A 143 15.62 13.24 -9.66
N LEU A 144 14.66 13.06 -10.57
CA LEU A 144 14.34 11.76 -11.16
C LEU A 144 15.53 11.15 -11.90
N GLY A 145 16.20 11.94 -12.75
CA GLY A 145 17.38 11.49 -13.46
C GLY A 145 18.51 11.05 -12.52
N ASP A 146 18.70 11.72 -11.38
CA ASP A 146 19.67 11.29 -10.37
C ASP A 146 19.29 9.98 -9.68
N PHE A 147 17.99 9.73 -9.52
CA PHE A 147 17.43 8.57 -8.86
C PHE A 147 17.29 7.34 -9.77
N GLU A 148 17.20 7.56 -11.07
CA GLU A 148 17.21 6.54 -12.12
C GLU A 148 18.62 6.00 -12.39
N LYS A 149 19.67 6.77 -12.04
CA LYS A 149 21.05 6.28 -12.11
C LYS A 149 21.21 4.97 -11.33
N PRO A 150 22.07 4.06 -11.81
CA PRO A 150 22.49 2.88 -11.07
C PRO A 150 22.97 3.24 -9.66
N VAL A 151 22.77 2.33 -8.69
CA VAL A 151 23.31 2.52 -7.32
C VAL A 151 24.82 2.68 -7.33
N TYR A 152 25.49 1.94 -8.21
CA TYR A 152 26.92 1.98 -8.50
C TYR A 152 27.12 1.57 -9.96
N GLU A 153 28.30 1.83 -10.52
CA GLU A 153 28.63 1.54 -11.92
C GLU A 153 28.44 0.04 -12.24
N GLY A 154 27.70 -0.27 -13.31
CA GLY A 154 27.37 -1.65 -13.69
C GLY A 154 26.24 -2.31 -12.91
N SER A 155 25.59 -1.61 -11.97
CA SER A 155 24.40 -2.12 -11.28
C SER A 155 23.18 -2.15 -12.21
N LYS A 156 22.39 -3.25 -12.14
CA LYS A 156 21.12 -3.39 -12.89
C LYS A 156 19.95 -2.64 -12.25
N ILE A 157 20.10 -2.18 -11.02
CA ILE A 157 19.03 -1.55 -10.25
C ILE A 157 19.35 -0.07 -9.98
N SER A 158 18.34 0.78 -10.12
CA SER A 158 18.45 2.21 -9.83
C SER A 158 18.49 2.49 -8.33
N LYS A 159 18.99 3.68 -7.96
CA LYS A 159 18.97 4.17 -6.58
C LYS A 159 17.56 4.21 -6.01
N LEU A 160 16.59 4.66 -6.81
CA LEU A 160 15.20 4.73 -6.40
C LEU A 160 14.60 3.37 -6.08
N SER A 161 14.75 2.43 -7.01
CA SER A 161 14.20 1.09 -6.87
C SER A 161 14.80 0.40 -5.65
N THR A 162 16.11 0.53 -5.45
CA THR A 162 16.81 -0.02 -4.27
C THR A 162 16.26 0.57 -2.97
N LEU A 163 16.11 1.89 -2.89
CA LEU A 163 15.60 2.55 -1.69
C LEU A 163 14.15 2.17 -1.37
N ILE A 164 13.28 2.10 -2.38
CA ILE A 164 11.89 1.71 -2.18
C ILE A 164 11.81 0.25 -1.71
N LYS A 165 12.57 -0.66 -2.34
CA LYS A 165 12.65 -2.07 -1.92
C LYS A 165 13.08 -2.20 -0.47
N LEU A 166 14.14 -1.50 -0.07
CA LEU A 166 14.63 -1.52 1.31
C LEU A 166 13.60 -0.96 2.30
N LEU A 167 12.93 0.15 1.97
CA LEU A 167 11.90 0.74 2.83
C LEU A 167 10.64 -0.11 2.92
N HIS A 168 10.27 -0.80 1.84
CA HIS A 168 9.18 -1.76 1.83
C HIS A 168 9.51 -2.95 2.73
N ILE A 169 10.71 -3.55 2.59
CA ILE A 169 11.19 -4.63 3.47
C ILE A 169 11.19 -4.18 4.94
N LYS A 170 11.70 -2.98 5.23
CA LYS A 170 11.65 -2.41 6.59
C LYS A 170 10.22 -2.37 7.14
N SER A 171 9.27 -1.95 6.31
CA SER A 171 7.87 -1.76 6.71
C SER A 171 7.18 -3.11 6.93
N MET A 172 7.33 -4.04 5.99
CA MET A 172 6.80 -5.40 6.08
C MET A 172 7.40 -6.19 7.25
N GLY A 173 8.73 -6.10 7.41
CA GLY A 173 9.47 -6.73 8.50
C GLY A 173 9.34 -6.01 9.85
N ARG A 174 8.71 -4.83 9.90
CA ARG A 174 8.57 -3.99 11.11
C ARG A 174 9.90 -3.66 11.79
N TRP A 175 10.95 -3.43 11.02
CA TRP A 175 12.28 -3.16 11.58
C TRP A 175 12.30 -1.80 12.30
N SER A 176 13.08 -1.69 13.37
CA SER A 176 13.33 -0.39 14.03
C SER A 176 14.14 0.55 13.11
N ASN A 177 14.16 1.84 13.44
CA ASN A 177 14.94 2.81 12.65
C ASN A 177 16.44 2.59 12.84
N GLU A 178 16.81 2.17 14.04
CA GLU A 178 18.17 1.83 14.45
C GLU A 178 18.65 0.58 13.68
N SER A 179 17.87 -0.50 13.69
CA SER A 179 18.20 -1.74 12.96
C SER A 179 18.32 -1.51 11.47
N PHE A 180 17.41 -0.74 10.87
CA PHE A 180 17.51 -0.40 9.44
C PHE A 180 18.72 0.49 9.12
N THR A 181 19.09 1.39 10.02
CA THR A 181 20.30 2.21 9.86
C THR A 181 21.55 1.33 9.92
N MET A 182 21.58 0.33 10.81
CA MET A 182 22.68 -0.64 10.86
C MET A 182 22.76 -1.46 9.57
N LEU A 183 21.63 -1.90 9.01
CA LEU A 183 21.62 -2.57 7.69
C LEU A 183 22.21 -1.66 6.61
N LEU A 184 21.73 -0.43 6.48
CA LEU A 184 22.19 0.49 5.43
C LEU A 184 23.71 0.70 5.47
N LYS A 185 24.27 0.84 6.68
CA LYS A 185 25.72 0.95 6.86
C LYS A 185 26.45 -0.32 6.42
N MET A 186 26.00 -1.48 6.89
CA MET A 186 26.60 -2.75 6.51
C MET A 186 26.54 -3.00 5.00
N LEU A 187 25.42 -2.68 4.35
CA LEU A 187 25.31 -2.78 2.89
C LEU A 187 26.35 -1.89 2.20
N LYS A 188 26.48 -0.64 2.64
CA LYS A 188 27.37 0.33 1.99
C LYS A 188 28.85 0.09 2.30
N GLU A 189 29.18 -0.25 3.52
CA GLU A 189 30.56 -0.37 4.02
C GLU A 189 31.18 -1.75 3.69
N GLU A 190 30.36 -2.82 3.62
CA GLU A 190 30.88 -4.20 3.55
C GLU A 190 30.47 -4.98 2.29
N LEU A 191 29.37 -4.60 1.62
CA LEU A 191 28.83 -5.38 0.49
C LEU A 191 28.82 -4.65 -0.86
N LEU A 192 28.75 -3.33 -0.86
CA LEU A 192 28.70 -2.52 -2.08
C LEU A 192 30.06 -1.87 -2.34
N PRO A 193 30.36 -1.51 -3.61
CA PRO A 193 31.55 -0.73 -3.94
C PRO A 193 31.56 0.63 -3.21
N ASP A 194 32.75 1.17 -2.95
CA ASP A 194 32.93 2.44 -2.23
C ASP A 194 32.20 3.62 -2.92
N GLU A 195 32.03 3.55 -4.24
CA GLU A 195 31.33 4.55 -5.05
C GLU A 195 29.79 4.43 -4.97
N ALA A 196 29.25 3.46 -4.24
CA ALA A 196 27.81 3.24 -4.16
C ALA A 196 27.07 4.39 -3.46
N ASP A 197 26.11 4.97 -4.17
CA ASP A 197 25.32 6.11 -3.70
C ASP A 197 24.05 5.62 -2.97
N LEU A 198 24.27 5.01 -1.80
CA LEU A 198 23.23 4.61 -0.86
C LEU A 198 23.29 5.48 0.42
N PRO A 199 22.14 5.87 1.00
CA PRO A 199 22.07 6.57 2.28
C PRO A 199 22.64 5.74 3.44
N ASN A 200 23.29 6.41 4.39
CA ASN A 200 23.89 5.78 5.57
C ASN A 200 22.92 5.61 6.73
N THR A 201 21.77 6.28 6.67
CA THR A 201 20.78 6.27 7.76
C THR A 201 19.35 6.22 7.25
N TYR A 202 18.45 5.71 8.09
CA TYR A 202 17.01 5.79 7.82
C TYR A 202 16.54 7.23 7.59
N TYR A 203 17.12 8.21 8.31
CA TYR A 203 16.76 9.60 8.18
C TYR A 203 17.10 10.15 6.79
N GLU A 204 18.29 9.85 6.27
CA GLU A 204 18.71 10.23 4.93
C GLU A 204 17.86 9.54 3.86
N ALA A 205 17.61 8.23 3.99
CA ALA A 205 16.71 7.51 3.10
C ALA A 205 15.30 8.12 3.09
N LYS A 206 14.77 8.50 4.26
CA LYS A 206 13.48 9.18 4.36
C LYS A 206 13.50 10.59 3.78
N LYS A 207 14.61 11.32 3.89
CA LYS A 207 14.79 12.66 3.30
C LYS A 207 14.75 12.60 1.78
N VAL A 208 15.37 11.57 1.18
CA VAL A 208 15.29 11.27 -0.26
C VAL A 208 13.83 11.11 -0.70
N ILE A 209 13.08 10.22 -0.05
CA ILE A 209 11.66 9.97 -0.34
C ILE A 209 10.82 11.24 -0.17
N ARG A 210 11.12 12.08 0.83
CA ARG A 210 10.45 13.37 1.02
C ARG A 210 10.70 14.34 -0.15
N ASN A 211 11.94 14.41 -0.66
CA ASN A 211 12.28 15.29 -1.79
C ASN A 211 11.55 14.88 -3.07
N LEU A 212 11.25 13.60 -3.21
CA LEU A 212 10.42 13.03 -4.27
C LEU A 212 8.92 13.31 -4.13
N GLY A 213 8.51 14.15 -3.16
CA GLY A 213 7.11 14.51 -2.95
C GLY A 213 6.26 13.38 -2.36
N LEU A 214 6.90 12.35 -1.79
CA LEU A 214 6.24 11.21 -1.14
C LEU A 214 6.00 11.46 0.36
N SER A 215 6.11 12.71 0.80
CA SER A 215 5.76 13.12 2.15
C SER A 215 4.28 13.45 2.29
N TYR A 216 3.85 13.53 3.54
CA TYR A 216 2.54 14.04 3.90
C TYR A 216 2.68 15.20 4.89
N GLU A 217 1.69 16.07 4.86
CA GLU A 217 1.45 17.10 5.84
C GLU A 217 0.58 16.54 6.97
N ARG A 218 0.82 17.02 8.18
CA ARG A 218 0.06 16.63 9.36
C ARG A 218 -0.96 17.70 9.66
N ILE A 219 -2.23 17.35 9.56
CA ILE A 219 -3.34 18.22 9.90
C ILE A 219 -3.96 17.67 11.19
N ASP A 220 -4.04 18.49 12.21
CA ASP A 220 -4.68 18.07 13.45
C ASP A 220 -6.19 18.03 13.24
N ALA A 221 -6.86 17.04 13.82
CA ALA A 221 -8.30 16.86 13.71
C ALA A 221 -8.94 16.81 15.11
N CYS A 222 -10.19 17.23 15.19
CA CYS A 222 -10.99 17.01 16.38
C CYS A 222 -11.08 15.52 16.69
N ARG A 223 -11.04 15.15 17.97
CA ARG A 223 -11.16 13.75 18.41
C ARG A 223 -12.47 13.10 17.97
N ASN A 224 -13.53 13.91 17.90
CA ASN A 224 -14.88 13.51 17.45
C ASN A 224 -15.11 13.85 15.98
N ASP A 225 -14.05 14.14 15.22
CA ASP A 225 -14.05 14.39 13.78
C ASP A 225 -14.87 15.61 13.31
N CYS A 226 -15.35 16.45 14.22
CA CYS A 226 -16.23 17.58 13.86
C CYS A 226 -15.56 18.66 12.99
N MET A 227 -14.23 18.81 13.06
CA MET A 227 -13.47 19.80 12.29
C MET A 227 -11.98 19.44 12.20
N LEU A 228 -11.30 20.08 11.25
CA LEU A 228 -9.85 20.10 11.12
C LEU A 228 -9.29 21.42 11.68
N TYR A 229 -8.15 21.35 12.36
CA TYR A 229 -7.41 22.53 12.79
C TYR A 229 -6.53 23.01 11.62
N TRP A 230 -7.16 23.60 10.62
CA TRP A 230 -6.57 23.96 9.34
C TRP A 230 -6.97 25.38 8.92
N LYS A 231 -6.14 26.05 8.08
CA LYS A 231 -6.33 27.46 7.65
C LYS A 231 -6.71 28.38 8.82
N GLU A 232 -7.91 28.94 8.84
CA GLU A 232 -8.36 29.91 9.85
C GLU A 232 -8.40 29.30 11.26
N ASP A 233 -8.69 28.00 11.36
CA ASP A 233 -8.86 27.28 12.62
C ASP A 233 -7.54 26.69 13.18
N ASN A 234 -6.41 26.96 12.53
CA ASN A 234 -5.13 26.31 12.88
C ASN A 234 -4.59 26.67 14.27
N LEU A 235 -5.00 27.82 14.82
CA LEU A 235 -4.56 28.32 16.14
C LEU A 235 -5.47 27.88 17.28
N LEU A 236 -6.59 27.22 16.98
CA LEU A 236 -7.53 26.79 18.01
C LEU A 236 -6.93 25.66 18.85
N ASP A 237 -7.19 25.74 20.15
CA ASP A 237 -6.84 24.73 21.15
C ASP A 237 -8.02 23.79 21.47
N SER A 238 -9.23 24.12 21.02
CA SER A 238 -10.47 23.36 21.22
C SER A 238 -11.37 23.42 19.98
N CYS A 239 -12.22 22.41 19.82
CA CYS A 239 -13.15 22.32 18.71
C CYS A 239 -14.29 23.34 18.84
N ASN A 240 -14.55 24.12 17.78
CA ASN A 240 -15.66 25.08 17.74
C ASN A 240 -17.06 24.44 17.73
N VAL A 241 -17.14 23.14 17.40
CA VAL A 241 -18.42 22.42 17.27
C VAL A 241 -18.77 21.68 18.57
N CYS A 242 -17.82 20.92 19.14
CA CYS A 242 -18.08 20.08 20.32
C CYS A 242 -17.33 20.50 21.59
N GLY A 243 -16.46 21.51 21.53
CA GLY A 243 -15.66 21.97 22.66
C GLY A 243 -14.49 21.07 23.07
N GLU A 244 -14.33 19.90 22.45
CA GLU A 244 -13.28 18.94 22.79
C GLU A 244 -11.87 19.51 22.54
N SER A 245 -10.94 19.20 23.45
CA SER A 245 -9.54 19.65 23.34
C SER A 245 -8.84 19.06 22.12
N ARG A 246 -8.07 19.91 21.43
CA ARG A 246 -7.13 19.51 20.38
C ARG A 246 -6.06 18.54 20.89
N TRP A 247 -5.69 18.63 22.16
CA TRP A 247 -4.49 18.01 22.72
C TRP A 247 -4.79 16.76 23.55
N LYS A 248 -3.93 15.74 23.42
CA LYS A 248 -3.94 14.57 24.30
C LYS A 248 -3.50 14.97 25.70
N VAL A 249 -4.27 14.52 26.68
CA VAL A 249 -3.91 14.58 28.09
C VAL A 249 -3.21 13.27 28.46
N ASP A 250 -2.04 13.35 29.08
CA ASP A 250 -1.35 12.19 29.62
C ASP A 250 -2.10 11.70 30.88
N LYS A 251 -2.51 10.43 30.85
CA LYS A 251 -3.32 9.80 31.90
C LYS A 251 -2.61 9.71 33.24
N ARG A 252 -1.27 9.85 33.28
CA ARG A 252 -0.47 9.67 34.51
C ARG A 252 -0.31 10.96 35.31
N ASN A 253 -0.26 12.11 34.64
CA ASN A 253 -0.01 13.42 35.27
C ASN A 253 -1.12 14.44 34.99
N GLY A 254 -2.10 14.13 34.13
CA GLY A 254 -3.20 15.04 33.81
C GLY A 254 -2.81 16.24 32.95
N GLU A 255 -1.57 16.26 32.42
CA GLU A 255 -1.07 17.38 31.64
C GLU A 255 -1.17 17.11 30.13
N ALA A 256 -1.43 18.16 29.35
CA ALA A 256 -1.45 18.09 27.88
C ALA A 256 -0.04 18.09 27.24
N LYS A 257 1.02 18.17 28.05
CA LYS A 257 2.41 18.25 27.60
C LYS A 257 3.11 16.91 27.81
N ASN A 258 3.87 16.48 26.82
CA ASN A 258 4.77 15.33 26.98
C ASN A 258 5.99 15.70 27.84
N LYS A 259 6.83 14.71 28.18
CA LYS A 259 8.10 14.90 28.93
C LYS A 259 9.06 15.94 28.34
N LYS A 260 8.87 16.37 27.09
CA LYS A 260 9.66 17.40 26.38
C LYS A 260 8.92 18.74 26.26
N GLY A 261 7.82 18.94 27.00
CA GLY A 261 7.02 20.16 27.00
C GLY A 261 6.12 20.38 25.77
N LYS A 262 6.10 19.45 24.81
CA LYS A 262 5.32 19.59 23.57
C LYS A 262 3.91 19.01 23.75
N LYS A 263 2.90 19.76 23.31
CA LYS A 263 1.52 19.25 23.20
C LYS A 263 1.42 18.29 22.01
N ALA A 264 0.69 17.19 22.19
CA ALA A 264 0.47 16.20 21.14
C ALA A 264 -1.01 16.21 20.74
N ALA A 265 -1.31 16.35 19.45
CA ALA A 265 -2.69 16.37 18.98
C ALA A 265 -3.41 15.04 19.25
N SER A 266 -4.70 15.14 19.59
CA SER A 266 -5.61 14.02 19.84
C SER A 266 -5.75 13.12 18.64
N LYS A 267 -5.94 13.72 17.46
CA LYS A 267 -6.10 13.03 16.19
C LYS A 267 -5.34 13.80 15.10
N ILE A 268 -4.72 13.06 14.18
CA ILE A 268 -3.89 13.61 13.10
C ILE A 268 -4.33 12.98 11.79
N LEU A 269 -4.85 13.79 10.89
CA LEU A 269 -5.05 13.48 9.47
C LEU A 269 -3.71 13.61 8.75
N ARG A 270 -3.40 12.64 7.87
CA ARG A 270 -2.24 12.74 6.97
C ARG A 270 -2.74 13.21 5.62
N TYR A 271 -2.33 14.42 5.24
CA TYR A 271 -2.68 15.02 3.96
C TYR A 271 -1.53 14.85 2.99
N PHE A 272 -1.80 14.27 1.84
CA PHE A 272 -0.87 14.18 0.72
C PHE A 272 -1.26 15.25 -0.30
N PRO A 273 -0.39 16.27 -0.52
CA PRO A 273 -0.71 17.39 -1.39
C PRO A 273 -1.12 16.95 -2.79
N LEU A 274 -2.30 17.42 -3.22
CA LEU A 274 -2.88 17.05 -4.50
C LEU A 274 -2.21 17.79 -5.66
N LYS A 275 -1.93 19.09 -5.50
CA LYS A 275 -1.36 19.94 -6.56
C LYS A 275 -0.09 19.36 -7.19
N PRO A 276 0.95 18.94 -6.43
CA PRO A 276 2.15 18.35 -7.03
C PRO A 276 1.87 17.04 -7.80
N ARG A 277 0.84 16.29 -7.41
CA ARG A 277 0.49 15.03 -8.08
C ARG A 277 -0.28 15.28 -9.37
N LEU A 278 -1.19 16.25 -9.38
CA LEU A 278 -1.85 16.69 -10.60
C LEU A 278 -0.87 17.29 -11.59
N GLN A 279 0.10 18.09 -11.13
CA GLN A 279 1.16 18.62 -11.99
C GLN A 279 1.92 17.51 -12.72
N ARG A 280 2.19 16.37 -12.06
CA ARG A 280 2.87 15.23 -12.69
C ARG A 280 2.10 14.61 -13.85
N LEU A 281 0.77 14.68 -13.85
CA LEU A 281 -0.05 14.20 -14.98
C LEU A 281 0.27 14.98 -16.26
N PHE A 282 0.66 16.25 -16.12
CA PHE A 282 1.01 17.13 -17.24
C PHE A 282 2.51 17.14 -17.56
N MET A 283 3.34 16.41 -16.81
CA MET A 283 4.79 16.37 -17.02
C MET A 283 5.25 15.28 -18.01
N SER A 284 4.32 14.51 -18.55
CA SER A 284 4.57 13.52 -19.60
C SER A 284 3.67 13.87 -20.77
N SER A 285 4.26 14.01 -21.96
CA SER A 285 3.53 14.27 -23.19
C SER A 285 2.44 13.21 -23.44
N LYS A 286 2.74 11.94 -23.11
CA LYS A 286 1.81 10.81 -23.23
C LYS A 286 0.64 10.92 -22.25
N THR A 287 0.90 11.23 -20.98
CA THR A 287 -0.18 11.36 -19.99
C THR A 287 -0.98 12.63 -20.24
N SER A 288 -0.33 13.73 -20.60
CA SER A 288 -0.96 15.03 -20.83
C SER A 288 -1.94 14.99 -21.99
N SER A 289 -1.60 14.33 -23.10
CA SER A 289 -2.53 14.18 -24.24
C SER A 289 -3.79 13.41 -23.84
N LEU A 290 -3.65 12.40 -22.98
CA LEU A 290 -4.79 11.63 -22.48
C LEU A 290 -5.68 12.41 -21.49
N THR A 291 -5.20 13.54 -20.93
CA THR A 291 -6.04 14.37 -20.02
C THR A 291 -7.14 15.16 -20.73
N THR A 292 -7.09 15.27 -22.06
CA THR A 292 -8.14 15.91 -22.87
C THR A 292 -9.01 14.90 -23.63
N TRP A 293 -8.76 13.60 -23.45
CA TRP A 293 -9.51 12.51 -24.11
C TRP A 293 -11.04 12.66 -24.01
N HIS A 294 -11.54 13.01 -22.81
CA HIS A 294 -12.97 13.17 -22.56
C HIS A 294 -13.66 14.24 -23.42
N HIS A 295 -12.87 15.18 -23.96
CA HIS A 295 -13.31 16.26 -24.85
C HIS A 295 -13.04 15.90 -26.32
N ASP A 296 -11.84 15.40 -26.63
CA ASP A 296 -11.38 15.27 -28.02
C ASP A 296 -11.81 13.96 -28.70
N GLU A 297 -11.81 12.84 -27.97
CA GLU A 297 -11.99 11.49 -28.53
C GLU A 297 -13.27 10.80 -28.03
N ARG A 298 -13.93 11.35 -27.00
CA ARG A 298 -15.15 10.77 -26.44
C ARG A 298 -16.29 10.82 -27.47
N VAL A 299 -16.92 9.66 -27.70
CA VAL A 299 -18.14 9.55 -28.51
C VAL A 299 -19.36 9.95 -27.67
N ASP A 300 -20.06 11.01 -28.08
CA ASP A 300 -21.31 11.46 -27.45
C ASP A 300 -22.53 10.97 -28.24
N ASP A 301 -22.88 9.71 -28.05
CA ASP A 301 -24.05 9.05 -28.66
C ASP A 301 -25.25 8.96 -27.71
N GLY A 302 -25.20 9.67 -26.58
CA GLY A 302 -26.22 9.62 -25.52
C GLY A 302 -26.17 8.36 -24.64
N ILE A 303 -25.22 7.45 -24.87
CA ILE A 303 -25.00 6.28 -24.02
C ILE A 303 -23.96 6.61 -22.96
N MET A 304 -24.26 6.30 -21.70
CA MET A 304 -23.32 6.52 -20.59
C MET A 304 -22.19 5.47 -20.61
N LYS A 305 -20.98 5.87 -20.99
CA LYS A 305 -19.77 5.03 -21.05
C LYS A 305 -18.67 5.56 -20.13
N HIS A 306 -18.74 6.83 -19.77
CA HIS A 306 -17.73 7.55 -19.02
C HIS A 306 -18.37 8.57 -18.06
N ALA A 307 -17.63 9.01 -17.04
CA ALA A 307 -18.13 9.98 -16.07
C ALA A 307 -18.56 11.31 -16.71
N ALA A 308 -17.93 11.68 -17.83
CA ALA A 308 -18.30 12.85 -18.64
C ALA A 308 -19.71 12.77 -19.26
N ASP A 309 -20.28 11.57 -19.41
CA ASP A 309 -21.63 11.40 -19.94
C ASP A 309 -22.71 11.63 -18.86
N SER A 310 -22.30 11.70 -17.58
CA SER A 310 -23.20 11.81 -16.44
C SER A 310 -23.88 13.18 -16.36
N MET A 311 -25.08 13.19 -15.78
CA MET A 311 -25.80 14.44 -15.50
C MET A 311 -25.04 15.34 -14.53
N ALA A 312 -24.27 14.77 -13.59
CA ALA A 312 -23.47 15.53 -12.64
C ALA A 312 -22.38 16.36 -13.36
N TRP A 313 -21.72 15.75 -14.34
CA TRP A 313 -20.70 16.44 -15.15
C TRP A 313 -21.32 17.54 -16.01
N LYS A 314 -22.40 17.24 -16.73
CA LYS A 314 -23.12 18.20 -17.59
C LYS A 314 -23.63 19.40 -16.80
N SER A 315 -24.23 19.14 -15.63
CA SER A 315 -24.71 20.20 -14.73
C SER A 315 -23.56 21.08 -14.23
N PHE A 316 -22.40 20.48 -13.91
CA PHE A 316 -21.22 21.23 -13.50
C PHE A 316 -20.69 22.13 -14.62
N ASP A 317 -20.68 21.65 -15.87
CA ASP A 317 -20.23 22.43 -17.02
C ASP A 317 -21.16 23.62 -17.32
N GLU A 318 -22.47 23.43 -17.15
CA GLU A 318 -23.47 24.51 -17.25
C GLU A 318 -23.28 25.58 -16.14
N LEU A 319 -22.97 25.16 -14.92
CA LEU A 319 -22.73 26.05 -13.77
C LEU A 319 -21.39 26.78 -13.86
N HIS A 320 -20.39 26.18 -14.51
CA HIS A 320 -19.03 26.71 -14.59
C HIS A 320 -18.49 26.77 -16.03
N PRO A 321 -19.07 27.60 -16.94
CA PRO A 321 -18.70 27.61 -18.35
C PRO A 321 -17.22 27.95 -18.60
N SER A 322 -16.64 28.86 -17.81
CA SER A 322 -15.22 29.22 -17.92
C SER A 322 -14.28 28.08 -17.54
N PHE A 323 -14.71 27.19 -16.65
CA PHE A 323 -13.96 25.98 -16.30
C PHE A 323 -14.12 24.93 -17.40
N ALA A 324 -15.34 24.73 -17.90
CA ALA A 324 -15.63 23.74 -18.93
C ALA A 324 -14.95 24.07 -20.28
N ALA A 325 -14.74 25.36 -20.58
CA ALA A 325 -14.10 25.83 -21.80
C ALA A 325 -12.62 25.44 -21.94
N GLU A 326 -11.94 25.07 -20.85
CA GLU A 326 -10.55 24.59 -20.88
C GLU A 326 -10.54 23.07 -20.62
N PRO A 327 -10.36 22.23 -21.66
CA PRO A 327 -10.41 20.77 -21.53
C PRO A 327 -9.35 20.20 -20.57
N ARG A 328 -8.22 20.89 -20.38
CA ARG A 328 -7.16 20.42 -19.46
C ARG A 328 -7.52 20.60 -17.99
N ASN A 329 -8.62 21.29 -17.68
CA ASN A 329 -9.08 21.40 -16.31
C ASN A 329 -9.45 20.02 -15.74
N VAL A 330 -8.77 19.64 -14.66
CA VAL A 330 -8.90 18.30 -14.09
C VAL A 330 -10.18 18.18 -13.28
N ARG A 331 -10.96 17.15 -13.58
CA ARG A 331 -12.15 16.71 -12.86
C ARG A 331 -11.84 15.41 -12.15
N LEU A 332 -12.17 15.38 -10.86
CA LEU A 332 -11.79 14.30 -9.97
C LEU A 332 -13.04 13.61 -9.41
N GLY A 333 -13.10 12.29 -9.57
CA GLY A 333 -13.95 11.45 -8.74
C GLY A 333 -13.38 11.38 -7.34
N LEU A 334 -14.24 11.54 -6.33
CA LEU A 334 -13.86 11.34 -4.94
C LEU A 334 -14.43 10.00 -4.46
N ALA A 335 -13.55 9.16 -3.94
CA ALA A 335 -13.92 7.92 -3.26
C ALA A 335 -13.35 7.92 -1.84
N SER A 336 -14.18 7.55 -0.87
CA SER A 336 -13.74 7.30 0.49
C SER A 336 -14.52 6.10 1.03
N ASP A 337 -13.81 5.12 1.57
CA ASP A 337 -14.44 3.98 2.25
C ASP A 337 -13.96 3.89 3.69
N GLY A 338 -14.86 3.42 4.56
CA GLY A 338 -14.61 3.16 5.96
C GLY A 338 -13.80 1.88 6.16
N PHE A 339 -12.54 1.84 5.77
CA PHE A 339 -11.75 0.61 5.85
C PHE A 339 -11.36 0.26 7.31
N GLN A 340 -11.56 -1.01 7.67
CA GLN A 340 -11.20 -1.55 8.99
C GLN A 340 -10.17 -2.69 8.82
N PRO A 341 -8.87 -2.36 8.68
CA PRO A 341 -7.85 -3.31 8.19
C PRO A 341 -7.55 -4.51 9.10
N PHE A 342 -8.01 -4.54 10.35
CA PHE A 342 -7.71 -5.64 11.27
C PHE A 342 -8.91 -6.01 12.16
N ARG A 343 -9.90 -6.71 11.62
CA ARG A 343 -11.01 -7.28 12.41
C ARG A 343 -10.64 -8.59 13.12
N ASN A 344 -9.41 -8.75 13.63
CA ASN A 344 -8.98 -9.91 14.43
C ASN A 344 -7.85 -9.66 15.44
N ALA A 345 -7.58 -8.40 15.83
CA ALA A 345 -6.69 -8.10 16.96
C ALA A 345 -7.32 -7.06 17.88
N LYS A 346 -6.97 -7.11 19.17
CA LYS A 346 -7.52 -6.34 20.31
C LYS A 346 -7.49 -4.79 20.21
N THR A 347 -7.28 -4.20 19.03
CA THR A 347 -7.30 -2.76 18.80
C THR A 347 -8.21 -2.41 17.61
N SER A 348 -9.36 -1.80 17.88
CA SER A 348 -10.27 -1.24 16.88
C SER A 348 -9.68 0.05 16.28
N TYR A 349 -8.74 -0.08 15.34
CA TYR A 349 -8.23 1.05 14.58
C TYR A 349 -8.82 1.01 13.16
N SER A 350 -9.69 1.97 12.85
CA SER A 350 -10.22 2.22 11.51
C SER A 350 -9.40 3.32 10.83
N ILE A 351 -9.37 3.31 9.50
CA ILE A 351 -8.74 4.35 8.69
C ILE A 351 -9.65 4.62 7.50
N TRP A 352 -9.86 5.89 7.19
CA TRP A 352 -10.58 6.31 5.99
C TRP A 352 -9.57 6.88 4.99
N PRO A 353 -9.19 6.10 3.97
CA PRO A 353 -8.49 6.64 2.82
C PRO A 353 -9.46 7.51 2.00
N VAL A 354 -9.00 8.70 1.61
CA VAL A 354 -9.65 9.53 0.59
C VAL A 354 -8.81 9.43 -0.67
N VAL A 355 -9.44 8.91 -1.72
CA VAL A 355 -8.83 8.63 -3.02
C VAL A 355 -9.50 9.51 -4.07
N PHE A 356 -8.69 10.16 -4.90
CA PHE A 356 -9.14 10.92 -6.04
C PHE A 356 -8.83 10.17 -7.34
N ILE A 357 -9.77 10.20 -8.28
CA ILE A 357 -9.67 9.52 -9.56
C ILE A 357 -9.73 10.58 -10.68
N PRO A 358 -8.71 10.72 -11.54
CA PRO A 358 -8.71 11.67 -12.65
C PRO A 358 -9.64 11.18 -13.76
N TYR A 359 -10.90 11.62 -13.71
CA TYR A 359 -11.90 11.29 -14.73
C TYR A 359 -11.66 12.00 -16.06
N ASN A 360 -10.59 12.78 -16.21
CA ASN A 360 -10.15 13.28 -17.50
C ASN A 360 -9.62 12.17 -18.42
N LEU A 361 -9.08 11.10 -17.81
CA LEU A 361 -8.47 9.99 -18.53
C LEU A 361 -9.51 9.07 -19.15
N PRO A 362 -9.15 8.33 -20.21
CA PRO A 362 -10.02 7.34 -20.83
C PRO A 362 -10.52 6.26 -19.85
N PRO A 363 -11.67 5.61 -20.12
CA PRO A 363 -12.27 4.58 -19.24
C PRO A 363 -11.31 3.46 -18.84
N TRP A 364 -10.44 3.04 -19.77
CA TRP A 364 -9.47 1.96 -19.54
C TRP A 364 -8.25 2.38 -18.71
N LEU A 365 -8.09 3.68 -18.43
CA LEU A 365 -7.03 4.21 -17.58
C LEU A 365 -7.56 4.77 -16.27
N CYS A 366 -8.66 5.54 -16.29
CA CYS A 366 -9.14 6.23 -15.10
C CYS A 366 -9.50 5.27 -13.96
N MET A 367 -9.93 4.04 -14.26
CA MET A 367 -10.27 3.03 -13.25
C MET A 367 -9.11 2.10 -12.88
N LYS A 368 -7.92 2.28 -13.45
CA LYS A 368 -6.74 1.51 -13.04
C LYS A 368 -6.21 2.03 -11.70
N GLN A 369 -5.80 1.10 -10.83
CA GLN A 369 -5.24 1.42 -9.52
C GLN A 369 -4.06 2.40 -9.59
N GLU A 370 -3.20 2.26 -10.58
CA GLU A 370 -2.06 3.17 -10.84
C GLU A 370 -2.42 4.65 -11.01
N ASN A 371 -3.68 4.95 -11.35
CA ASN A 371 -4.18 6.32 -11.51
C ASN A 371 -4.96 6.83 -10.29
N PHE A 372 -5.08 6.04 -9.23
CA PHE A 372 -5.76 6.44 -8.00
C PHE A 372 -4.85 7.29 -7.11
N ILE A 373 -5.28 8.52 -6.82
CA ILE A 373 -4.52 9.48 -6.05
C ILE A 373 -5.01 9.48 -4.60
N MET A 374 -4.34 8.74 -3.71
CA MET A 374 -4.63 8.79 -2.27
C MET A 374 -4.21 10.12 -1.66
N SER A 375 -5.15 11.04 -1.41
CA SER A 375 -4.83 12.38 -0.90
C SER A 375 -4.96 12.50 0.62
N MET A 376 -5.74 11.65 1.29
CA MET A 376 -5.86 11.71 2.75
C MET A 376 -5.90 10.33 3.40
N LEU A 377 -5.31 10.24 4.59
CA LEU A 377 -5.54 9.15 5.53
C LEU A 377 -6.08 9.76 6.82
N ILE A 378 -7.38 9.56 7.05
CA ILE A 378 -8.06 10.01 8.24
C ILE A 378 -8.12 8.82 9.20
N PRO A 379 -7.61 8.92 10.44
CA PRO A 379 -7.90 7.88 11.42
C PRO A 379 -9.42 7.80 11.58
N GLY A 380 -10.01 6.62 11.57
CA GLY A 380 -11.46 6.49 11.67
C GLY A 380 -11.96 6.81 13.09
N PRO A 381 -13.28 6.91 13.27
CA PRO A 381 -13.87 7.32 14.54
C PRO A 381 -13.66 6.23 15.60
N VAL A 382 -13.47 6.67 16.85
CA VAL A 382 -13.35 5.78 18.01
C VAL A 382 -14.73 5.28 18.47
N VAL A 383 -15.82 5.93 18.00
CA VAL A 383 -17.21 5.63 18.36
C VAL A 383 -18.05 5.61 17.09
N HIS A 384 -18.94 4.62 16.95
CA HIS A 384 -19.77 4.45 15.77
C HIS A 384 -20.61 5.69 15.46
N VAL A 385 -20.75 5.93 14.15
CA VAL A 385 -21.54 6.97 13.46
C VAL A 385 -20.77 8.26 13.17
N MET A 386 -20.49 8.49 11.88
CA MET A 386 -20.20 9.82 11.37
C MET A 386 -20.85 10.01 9.99
N GLN A 387 -21.46 11.17 9.77
CA GLN A 387 -21.85 11.67 8.45
C GLN A 387 -20.71 12.51 7.87
N LEU A 388 -20.32 12.20 6.63
CA LEU A 388 -19.19 12.77 5.89
C LEU A 388 -19.36 14.26 5.50
N THR A 389 -20.54 14.84 5.70
CA THR A 389 -20.92 16.16 5.17
C THR A 389 -20.17 17.34 5.78
N HIS A 390 -19.54 17.18 6.95
CA HIS A 390 -18.86 18.30 7.63
C HIS A 390 -17.35 18.40 7.36
N ILE A 391 -16.73 17.39 6.73
CA ILE A 391 -15.27 17.39 6.48
C ILE A 391 -14.91 18.01 5.11
N PHE A 392 -15.82 17.98 4.13
CA PHE A 392 -15.52 18.33 2.74
C PHE A 392 -15.87 19.78 2.33
N ASN A 393 -15.66 20.76 3.20
CA ASN A 393 -15.58 22.18 2.82
C ASN A 393 -14.10 22.61 2.80
N LEU A 394 -13.30 22.02 1.91
CA LEU A 394 -11.85 22.25 1.78
C LEU A 394 -11.50 23.36 0.79
#